data_AF-A0A7K5R9B8-F1
#
_entry.id   AF-A0A7K5R9B8-F1
#
_cell.length_a   1.000
_cell.length_b   1.000
_cell.length_c   1.000
_cell.angle_alpha   90.00
_cell.angle_beta   90.00
_cell.angle_gamma   90.00
#
_symmetry.space_group_name_H-M   'P 1'
#
loop_
_entity.id
_entity.type
_entity.pdbx_description
1 polymer ?
#
loop_
_entity_poly.entity_id
_entity_poly.type
_entity_poly.pdbx_seq_one_letter_code
_entity_poly.pdbx_strand_id
1 'polypeptide(L)'
;TPSYLAPEVLERRGHAVPSDIWALGCAVYTALTGHAPFEARHRPELFRRIRSARYPLPPRLSPRARALIALMLHPDPAARPSPAGLLGHPFLTQVRGWGTRG
;
A
#
# COMPACT_ATOMS: atom_id res chain seq x y z
N THR A 1 -4.39 7.35 -12.28
CA THR A 1 -3.76 6.23 -13.04
C THR A 1 -4.30 4.91 -12.48
N PRO A 2 -4.61 3.87 -13.28
CA PRO A 2 -5.28 2.65 -12.80
C PRO A 2 -4.52 1.83 -11.75
N SER A 3 -3.20 2.03 -11.63
CA SER A 3 -2.32 1.32 -10.70
C SER A 3 -2.59 1.57 -9.21
N TYR A 4 -3.42 2.57 -8.90
CA TYR A 4 -3.82 2.94 -7.53
C TYR A 4 -5.23 2.44 -7.18
N LEU A 5 -5.95 1.84 -8.13
CA LEU A 5 -7.29 1.33 -7.89
C LEU A 5 -7.23 0.06 -7.06
N ALA A 6 -8.01 0.05 -5.97
CA ALA A 6 -8.18 -1.13 -5.15
C ALA A 6 -9.00 -2.22 -5.89
N PRO A 7 -8.83 -3.52 -5.55
CA PRO A 7 -9.56 -4.62 -6.19
C PRO A 7 -11.08 -4.41 -6.23
N GLU A 8 -11.67 -3.96 -5.12
CA GLU A 8 -13.10 -3.75 -4.98
C GLU A 8 -13.62 -2.56 -5.83
N VAL A 9 -12.77 -1.56 -6.07
CA VAL A 9 -13.10 -0.41 -6.94
C VAL A 9 -13.09 -0.85 -8.42
N LEU A 10 -12.18 -1.75 -8.81
CA LEU A 10 -12.21 -2.37 -10.14
C LEU A 10 -13.50 -3.19 -10.37
N GLU A 11 -14.03 -3.77 -9.31
CA GLU A 11 -15.27 -4.56 -9.31
C GLU A 11 -16.54 -3.70 -9.21
N ARG A 12 -16.41 -2.36 -9.23
CA ARG A 12 -17.50 -1.39 -9.13
C ARG A 12 -18.34 -1.53 -7.86
N ARG A 13 -17.75 -2.04 -6.77
CA ARG A 13 -18.41 -2.17 -5.45
C ARG A 13 -18.45 -0.85 -4.65
N GLY A 14 -18.15 0.26 -5.30
CA GLY A 14 -18.02 1.56 -4.67
C GLY A 14 -16.62 1.82 -4.12
N HIS A 15 -16.39 3.06 -3.72
CA HIS A 15 -15.17 3.53 -3.09
C HIS A 15 -15.46 3.78 -1.61
N ALA A 16 -14.60 3.31 -0.72
CA ALA A 16 -14.73 3.45 0.72
C ALA A 16 -13.36 3.62 1.37
N VAL A 17 -13.33 3.91 2.68
CA VAL A 17 -12.09 4.11 3.46
C VAL A 17 -11.03 3.01 3.23
N PRO A 18 -11.36 1.69 3.16
CA PRO A 18 -10.36 0.67 2.85
C PRO A 18 -9.68 0.84 1.48
N SER A 19 -10.38 1.40 0.49
CA SER A 19 -9.81 1.69 -0.83
C SER A 19 -8.80 2.84 -0.79
N ASP A 20 -9.01 3.83 0.08
CA ASP A 20 -8.01 4.88 0.34
C ASP A 20 -6.76 4.32 1.00
N ILE A 21 -6.92 3.39 1.94
CA ILE A 21 -5.79 2.70 2.57
C ILE A 21 -4.96 1.93 1.53
N TRP A 22 -5.61 1.28 0.56
CA TRP A 22 -4.93 0.65 -0.56
C TRP A 22 -4.15 1.66 -1.42
N ALA A 23 -4.80 2.76 -1.81
CA ALA A 23 -4.17 3.80 -2.61
C ALA A 23 -2.96 4.42 -1.89
N LEU A 24 -3.08 4.66 -0.58
CA LEU A 24 -1.97 5.09 0.27
C LEU A 24 -0.86 4.04 0.31
N GLY A 25 -1.19 2.74 0.31
CA GLY A 25 -0.22 1.65 0.26
C GLY A 25 0.61 1.69 -1.03
N CYS A 26 -0.05 1.96 -2.16
CA CYS A 26 0.62 2.19 -3.43
C CYS A 26 1.52 3.43 -3.40
N ALA A 27 1.08 4.52 -2.74
CA ALA A 27 1.88 5.73 -2.60
C ALA A 27 3.13 5.50 -1.73
N VAL A 28 2.98 4.85 -0.57
CA VAL A 28 4.10 4.50 0.33
C VAL A 28 5.10 3.58 -0.37
N TYR A 29 4.61 2.55 -1.08
CA TYR A 29 5.48 1.67 -1.86
C TYR A 29 6.27 2.48 -2.91
N THR A 30 5.59 3.35 -3.66
CA THR A 30 6.24 4.18 -4.68
C THR A 30 7.27 5.12 -4.07
N ALA A 31 6.96 5.78 -2.95
CA ALA A 31 7.87 6.68 -2.26
C ALA A 31 9.15 5.97 -1.78
N LEU A 32 9.04 4.71 -1.33
CA LEU A 32 10.17 3.95 -0.80
C LEU A 32 10.97 3.20 -1.86
N THR A 33 10.39 2.93 -3.03
CA THR A 33 11.01 2.08 -4.06
C THR A 33 11.28 2.78 -5.37
N GLY A 34 10.68 3.95 -5.61
CA GLY A 34 10.70 4.69 -6.87
C GLY A 34 9.81 4.12 -7.98
N HIS A 35 9.07 3.04 -7.72
CA HIS A 35 8.28 2.32 -8.73
C HIS A 35 6.87 2.03 -8.20
N ALA A 36 5.86 1.94 -9.05
CA ALA A 36 4.53 1.52 -8.60
C ALA A 36 4.51 0.02 -8.25
N PRO A 37 3.69 -0.42 -7.28
CA PRO A 37 3.62 -1.84 -6.92
C PRO A 37 2.98 -2.68 -8.03
N PHE A 38 2.02 -2.11 -8.75
CA PHE A 38 1.28 -2.80 -9.81
C PHE A 38 1.47 -2.09 -11.15
N GLU A 39 2.22 -2.74 -12.03
CA GLU A 39 2.40 -2.32 -13.42
C GLU A 39 2.35 -3.54 -14.33
N ALA A 40 1.81 -3.34 -15.54
CA ALA A 40 1.83 -4.33 -16.60
C ALA A 40 1.60 -3.64 -17.94
N ARG A 41 2.09 -4.25 -19.03
CA ARG A 41 1.89 -3.75 -20.40
C ARG A 41 0.42 -3.75 -20.82
N HIS A 42 -0.37 -4.69 -20.30
CA HIS A 42 -1.78 -4.87 -20.67
C HIS A 42 -2.69 -4.81 -19.45
N ARG A 43 -3.86 -4.19 -19.60
CA ARG A 43 -4.85 -4.01 -18.52
C ARG A 43 -5.29 -5.33 -17.85
N PRO A 44 -5.54 -6.45 -18.56
CA PRO A 44 -5.92 -7.70 -17.92
C PRO A 44 -4.87 -8.21 -16.92
N GLU A 45 -3.58 -8.10 -17.27
CA GLU A 45 -2.48 -8.49 -16.39
C GLU A 45 -2.34 -7.53 -15.20
N LEU A 46 -2.52 -6.22 -15.41
CA LEU A 46 -2.54 -5.24 -14.32
C LEU A 46 -3.64 -5.57 -13.31
N PHE A 47 -4.87 -5.80 -13.79
CA PHE A 47 -6.00 -6.12 -12.93
C PHE A 47 -5.82 -7.46 -12.22
N ARG A 48 -5.20 -8.45 -12.87
CA ARG A 48 -4.85 -9.72 -12.22
C ARG A 48 -3.88 -9.51 -11.06
N ARG A 49 -2.82 -8.71 -11.26
CA ARG A 49 -1.85 -8.38 -10.21
C ARG A 49 -2.47 -7.62 -9.04
N ILE A 50 -3.35 -6.66 -9.33
CA ILE A 50 -4.11 -5.91 -8.31
C ILE A 50 -4.98 -6.88 -7.49
N ARG A 51 -5.81 -7.70 -8.14
CA ARG A 51 -6.71 -8.65 -7.44
C ARG A 51 -5.96 -9.67 -6.60
N SER A 52 -4.83 -10.17 -7.09
CA SER A 52 -4.01 -11.13 -6.34
C SER A 52 -3.02 -10.46 -5.37
N ALA A 53 -3.06 -9.14 -5.22
CA ALA A 53 -2.09 -8.34 -4.45
C ALA A 53 -0.63 -8.77 -4.69
N ARG A 54 -0.27 -9.06 -5.96
CA ARG A 54 1.06 -9.58 -6.31
C ARG A 54 1.96 -8.47 -6.83
N TYR A 55 2.90 -8.07 -6.00
CA TYR A 55 3.92 -7.05 -6.26
C TYR A 55 5.26 -7.48 -5.63
N PRO A 56 6.41 -7.04 -6.18
CA PRO A 56 7.70 -7.34 -5.58
C PRO A 56 7.88 -6.56 -4.28
N LEU A 57 8.47 -7.17 -3.25
CA LEU A 57 8.90 -6.48 -2.04
C LEU A 57 10.42 -6.44 -1.99
N PRO A 58 11.06 -5.30 -2.32
CA PRO A 58 12.51 -5.23 -2.35
C PRO A 58 13.17 -5.54 -1.00
N PRO A 59 14.28 -6.30 -0.97
CA PRO A 59 14.95 -6.68 0.27
C PRO A 59 15.55 -5.47 1.02
N ARG A 60 15.85 -4.39 0.29
CA ARG A 60 16.34 -3.10 0.81
C ARG A 60 15.35 -2.37 1.74
N LEU A 61 14.06 -2.70 1.67
CA LEU A 61 13.06 -2.11 2.57
C LEU A 61 13.27 -2.63 3.99
N SER A 62 13.05 -1.80 5.00
CA SER A 62 13.09 -2.29 6.38
C SER A 62 11.96 -3.32 6.63
N PRO A 63 12.12 -4.27 7.58
CA PRO A 63 11.06 -5.21 7.92
C PRO A 63 9.74 -4.51 8.28
N ARG A 64 9.82 -3.37 8.99
CA ARG A 64 8.66 -2.54 9.35
C ARG A 64 7.98 -1.93 8.12
N ALA A 65 8.75 -1.44 7.15
CA ALA A 65 8.19 -0.91 5.90
C ALA A 65 7.45 -2.00 5.11
N ARG A 66 8.05 -3.18 4.99
CA ARG A 66 7.42 -4.33 4.30
C ARG A 66 6.13 -4.75 4.98
N ALA A 67 6.12 -4.83 6.31
CA ALA A 67 4.93 -5.16 7.09
C ALA A 67 3.81 -4.15 6.88
N LEU A 68 4.13 -2.85 6.91
CA LEU A 68 3.15 -1.79 6.65
C LEU A 68 2.54 -1.91 5.24
N ILE A 69 3.38 -2.05 4.22
CA ILE A 69 2.93 -2.17 2.83
C ILE A 69 2.04 -3.41 2.66
N ALA A 70 2.44 -4.56 3.21
CA ALA A 70 1.66 -5.79 3.14
C ALA A 70 0.28 -5.64 3.81
N LEU A 71 0.24 -4.95 4.95
CA LEU A 71 -0.99 -4.67 5.68
C LEU A 71 -1.95 -3.76 4.89
N MET A 72 -1.43 -2.74 4.21
CA MET A 72 -2.24 -1.79 3.43
C MET A 72 -2.70 -2.35 2.08
N LEU A 73 -1.85 -3.15 1.42
CA LEU A 73 -2.11 -3.78 0.13
C LEU A 73 -2.70 -5.18 0.26
N HIS A 74 -3.46 -5.43 1.33
CA HIS A 74 -4.18 -6.67 1.51
C HIS A 74 -5.37 -6.74 0.53
N PRO A 75 -5.60 -7.85 -0.20
CA PRO A 75 -6.67 -7.93 -1.20
C PRO A 75 -8.07 -7.79 -0.59
N ASP A 76 -8.30 -8.42 0.57
CA ASP A 76 -9.54 -8.24 1.33
C ASP A 76 -9.56 -6.86 2.02
N PRO A 77 -10.54 -5.97 1.70
CA PRO A 77 -10.67 -4.66 2.33
C PRO A 77 -10.95 -4.72 3.85
N ALA A 78 -11.57 -5.80 4.36
CA ALA A 78 -11.88 -5.93 5.78
C ALA A 78 -10.64 -6.22 6.63
N ALA A 79 -9.61 -6.81 6.03
CA ALA A 79 -8.32 -7.09 6.66
C ALA A 79 -7.37 -5.88 6.63
N ARG A 80 -7.72 -4.80 5.93
CA ARG A 80 -6.94 -3.56 5.92
C ARG A 80 -7.16 -2.78 7.22
N PRO A 81 -6.13 -2.07 7.72
CA PRO A 81 -6.22 -1.33 8.97
C PRO A 81 -7.11 -0.10 8.81
N SER A 82 -7.73 0.32 9.91
CA SER A 82 -8.35 1.64 9.99
C SER A 82 -7.26 2.74 9.93
N PRO A 83 -7.59 3.98 9.53
CA PRO A 83 -6.64 5.08 9.57
C PRO A 83 -5.97 5.28 10.94
N ALA A 84 -6.74 5.15 12.02
CA ALA A 84 -6.21 5.23 13.38
C ALA A 84 -5.23 4.08 13.70
N GLY A 85 -5.57 2.85 13.29
CA GLY A 85 -4.68 1.69 13.44
C GLY A 85 -3.39 1.84 12.64
N LEU A 86 -3.46 2.46 11.46
CA LEU A 86 -2.31 2.72 10.61
C LEU A 86 -1.31 3.67 11.29
N LEU A 87 -1.79 4.77 11.89
CA LEU A 87 -0.95 5.75 12.58
C LEU A 87 -0.18 5.16 13.77
N GLY A 88 -0.71 4.11 14.38
CA GLY A 88 -0.02 3.36 15.45
C GLY A 88 1.08 2.41 14.96
N HIS A 89 1.20 2.18 13.65
CA HIS A 89 2.13 1.18 13.13
C HIS A 89 3.60 1.55 13.41
N PRO A 90 4.46 0.59 13.84
CA PRO A 90 5.86 0.84 14.19
C PRO A 90 6.70 1.55 13.13
N PHE A 91 6.34 1.43 11.85
CA PHE A 91 7.01 2.16 10.77
C PHE A 91 6.79 3.68 10.86
N LEU A 92 5.59 4.13 11.25
CA LEU A 92 5.22 5.54 11.31
C LEU A 92 5.59 6.18 12.65
N THR A 93 5.52 5.40 13.74
CA THR A 93 5.82 5.88 15.09
C THR A 93 7.32 5.98 15.40
N GLN A 94 8.18 5.40 14.55
CA GLN A 94 9.64 5.50 14.69
C GLN A 94 10.17 6.92 14.40
N VAL A 95 9.38 7.80 13.78
CA VAL A 95 9.76 9.19 13.49
C VAL A 95 9.54 10.06 14.73
N ARG A 96 10.36 9.88 15.76
CA ARG A 96 10.48 10.81 16.89
C ARG A 96 11.89 11.39 17.06
N GLY A 97 12.74 11.28 16.03
CA GLY A 97 14.14 11.72 16.06
C GLY A 97 14.46 13.00 15.28
N TRP A 98 13.49 13.80 14.85
CA TRP A 98 13.76 15.16 14.35
C TRP A 98 13.63 16.17 15.49
N GLY A 99 14.45 15.96 16.53
CA GLY A 99 14.62 16.86 17.65
C GLY A 99 16.11 17.03 17.93
N THR A 100 16.59 18.25 17.70
CA THR A 100 17.86 18.81 18.19
C THR A 100 19.15 18.05 17.85
N ARG A 101 19.73 18.35 16.68
CA ARG A 101 21.17 18.62 16.67
C ARG A 101 21.32 20.13 16.85
N GLY A 102 21.85 20.50 18.02
CA GLY A 102 22.27 21.87 18.30
C GLY A 102 23.50 22.28 17.51
#